data_AF-A0A7L2S2C8-F1
#
_entry.id   AF-A0A7L2S2C8-F1
#
_cell.length_a   1.000
_cell.length_b   1.000
_cell.length_c   1.000
_cell.angle_alpha   90.00
_cell.angle_beta   90.00
_cell.angle_gamma   90.00
#
_symmetry.space_group_name_H-M   'P 1'
#
loop_
_entity.id
_entity.type
_entity.pdbx_description
1 polymer ?
#
loop_
_entity_poly.entity_id
_entity_poly.type
_entity_poly.pdbx_seq_one_letter_code
_entity_poly.pdbx_strand_id
1 'polypeptide(L)'
;QNVEKTLIRPMAFKPVVSKLRSAQPGMRLGLSESQVSLTHLLCAEKPGSLSCRASTLSDSGRNSLSSLPTYSTGCSQHPEVGALPTTPHGPLDHTVGCRPSNSDSGRSSSSKSTGSLSGRGRPSSESGSCGRSPLPGEEAMLVRELEEKLREREAELQLLRDSLDENEVAICQVYEEKQRRCEQELEGLRQRCAAQARQAAHAAQRGQQVLQLQLLQLQQEKKQLQEDLAQLLQERELLEHRCASFQRERTELAPRLEETKWEVCQKSGEISLLKQQLKEAQAELAQRGAELLGLRAQLREARAQLQAGERRAQGLQEAARLKALELEVCANELQRRKSEADLFRAKAGRLEQEVVGLREAARGRCPPPGEGCPPPGEGCPPPSEEPRGSVGLRRQLERLRAEVALERRRGQEQREAFEQERGTWQGEKERVIRYQKQLQYSYIQMYRRNRRLEQRLQHLRLQGEDPLPEPCDPPDPPFEEITATE
;
A
#
# COMPACT_ATOMS: atom_id res chain seq x y z
N GLN A 1 37.48 -13.31 -13.30
CA GLN A 1 37.84 -13.37 -11.86
C GLN A 1 36.57 -13.75 -11.11
N ASN A 2 36.62 -14.74 -10.21
CA ASN A 2 35.48 -15.09 -9.38
C ASN A 2 35.38 -14.13 -8.18
N VAL A 3 34.16 -13.73 -7.83
CA VAL A 3 33.84 -13.10 -6.54
C VAL A 3 32.67 -13.88 -5.97
N GLU A 4 32.88 -14.45 -4.79
CA GLU A 4 31.99 -15.45 -4.20
C GLU A 4 30.76 -14.81 -3.55
N LYS A 5 29.58 -15.37 -3.82
CA LYS A 5 28.33 -14.90 -3.20
C LYS A 5 28.13 -15.61 -1.85
N THR A 6 28.57 -14.98 -0.77
CA THR A 6 28.39 -15.46 0.61
C THR A 6 26.91 -15.44 1.01
N LEU A 7 26.24 -16.58 0.84
CA LEU A 7 24.84 -16.78 1.23
C LEU A 7 24.69 -16.90 2.76
N ILE A 8 24.52 -15.76 3.43
CA ILE A 8 24.22 -15.72 4.87
C ILE A 8 22.81 -16.27 5.12
N ARG A 9 22.73 -17.42 5.77
CA ARG A 9 21.48 -18.12 6.11
C ARG A 9 21.01 -17.73 7.52
N PRO A 10 19.81 -17.15 7.70
CA PRO A 10 19.29 -16.84 9.04
C PRO A 10 19.09 -18.12 9.86
N MET A 11 19.69 -18.18 11.06
CA MET A 11 19.40 -19.25 12.03
C MET A 11 18.23 -18.83 12.91
N ALA A 12 17.16 -19.66 12.91
CA ALA A 12 16.03 -19.46 13.80
C ALA A 12 16.35 -19.99 15.21
N PHE A 13 16.32 -19.10 16.21
CA PHE A 13 16.46 -19.47 17.61
C PHE A 13 15.22 -20.24 18.10
N LYS A 14 15.43 -21.39 18.74
CA LYS A 14 14.39 -22.12 19.48
C LYS A 14 14.46 -21.73 20.96
N PRO A 15 13.38 -21.24 21.60
CA PRO A 15 13.38 -21.01 23.04
C PRO A 15 13.40 -22.34 23.80
N VAL A 16 14.32 -22.48 24.75
CA VAL A 16 14.40 -23.65 25.64
C VAL A 16 13.46 -23.44 26.82
N VAL A 17 12.43 -24.28 26.94
CA VAL A 17 11.49 -24.24 28.07
C VAL A 17 12.10 -24.95 29.28
N SER A 18 12.60 -24.18 30.24
CA SER A 18 13.11 -24.70 31.52
C SER A 18 11.98 -25.28 32.37
N LYS A 19 12.02 -26.59 32.62
CA LYS A 19 11.17 -27.24 33.62
C LYS A 19 11.78 -27.05 35.00
N LEU A 20 10.99 -26.56 35.97
CA LEU A 20 11.27 -26.74 37.39
C LEU A 20 10.01 -27.22 38.11
N ARG A 21 10.18 -28.08 39.12
CA ARG A 21 9.11 -28.74 39.88
C ARG A 21 9.64 -29.00 41.29
N SER A 22 8.73 -29.01 42.28
CA SER A 22 9.00 -29.11 43.73
C SER A 22 9.30 -27.78 44.44
N ALA A 23 8.84 -27.49 45.67
CA ALA A 23 7.56 -27.80 46.34
C ALA A 23 7.49 -27.10 47.73
N GLN A 24 6.42 -26.33 47.98
CA GLN A 24 5.79 -26.14 49.32
C GLN A 24 6.65 -25.41 50.40
N PRO A 25 6.09 -25.00 51.56
CA PRO A 25 5.24 -23.79 51.62
C PRO A 25 5.55 -22.84 52.80
N GLY A 26 5.15 -21.56 52.71
CA GLY A 26 5.20 -20.67 53.87
C GLY A 26 4.68 -19.24 53.69
N MET A 27 3.61 -18.91 54.42
CA MET A 27 3.11 -17.55 54.76
C MET A 27 2.54 -16.67 53.62
N ARG A 28 1.68 -15.71 53.99
CA ARG A 28 0.85 -14.84 53.12
C ARG A 28 1.19 -13.36 53.34
N LEU A 29 0.72 -12.53 52.38
CA LEU A 29 0.63 -11.04 52.31
C LEU A 29 1.53 -10.49 51.19
N GLY A 30 1.05 -9.76 50.17
CA GLY A 30 -0.33 -9.46 49.77
C GLY A 30 -0.37 -8.26 48.80
N LEU A 31 -1.37 -8.19 47.89
CA LEU A 31 -1.56 -7.15 46.85
C LEU A 31 -0.49 -7.18 45.72
N SER A 32 -0.74 -6.82 44.45
CA SER A 32 -1.99 -6.63 43.67
C SER A 32 -1.65 -6.80 42.16
N GLU A 33 -2.66 -6.61 41.29
CA GLU A 33 -2.61 -6.46 39.82
C GLU A 33 -2.23 -7.69 38.98
N SER A 34 -3.18 -8.13 38.15
CA SER A 34 -2.94 -8.92 36.93
C SER A 34 -3.91 -8.47 35.85
N GLN A 35 -3.42 -8.38 34.61
CA GLN A 35 -4.25 -8.18 33.42
C GLN A 35 -5.12 -9.43 33.16
N VAL A 36 -6.29 -9.23 32.54
CA VAL A 36 -7.10 -10.31 31.94
C VAL A 36 -7.63 -9.84 30.59
N SER A 37 -7.47 -10.67 29.57
CA SER A 37 -8.00 -10.46 28.21
C SER A 37 -9.46 -10.89 28.12
N LEU A 38 -10.26 -10.21 27.29
CA LEU A 38 -11.60 -10.67 26.91
C LEU A 38 -11.80 -10.65 25.40
N THR A 39 -12.13 -11.82 24.86
CA THR A 39 -12.69 -12.05 23.53
C THR A 39 -13.87 -13.01 23.67
N HIS A 40 -14.78 -12.99 22.69
CA HIS A 40 -16.07 -13.68 22.65
C HIS A 40 -17.18 -13.07 23.54
N LEU A 41 -18.28 -12.67 22.91
CA LEU A 41 -19.65 -13.11 23.22
C LEU A 41 -20.60 -12.72 22.06
N LEU A 42 -21.32 -13.72 21.56
CA LEU A 42 -22.64 -13.79 20.88
C LEU A 42 -23.23 -12.52 20.19
N CYS A 43 -23.76 -12.54 18.96
CA CYS A 43 -24.68 -13.48 18.27
C CYS A 43 -26.16 -13.37 18.71
N ALA A 44 -26.94 -12.54 17.98
CA ALA A 44 -28.42 -12.43 17.89
C ALA A 44 -28.71 -11.17 17.02
N GLU A 45 -29.80 -10.97 16.28
CA GLU A 45 -30.92 -11.79 15.79
C GLU A 45 -31.48 -11.10 14.52
N LYS A 46 -32.25 -11.80 13.66
CA LYS A 46 -33.07 -11.20 12.57
C LYS A 46 -34.56 -11.46 12.89
N PRO A 47 -35.49 -10.54 12.58
CA PRO A 47 -36.33 -10.80 11.39
C PRO A 47 -36.91 -9.54 10.70
N GLY A 48 -37.52 -9.74 9.52
CA GLY A 48 -38.37 -8.74 8.85
C GLY A 48 -38.36 -8.86 7.32
N SER A 49 -39.43 -9.38 6.72
CA SER A 49 -39.55 -9.50 5.25
C SER A 49 -41.02 -9.53 4.80
N LEU A 50 -41.43 -8.50 4.05
CA LEU A 50 -42.64 -8.38 3.23
C LEU A 50 -42.38 -7.26 2.19
N SER A 51 -43.09 -7.12 1.05
CA SER A 51 -43.71 -8.07 0.13
C SER A 51 -44.30 -7.26 -1.05
N CYS A 52 -44.01 -7.64 -2.29
CA CYS A 52 -44.76 -7.35 -3.53
C CYS A 52 -45.43 -5.97 -3.75
N ARG A 53 -44.98 -5.24 -4.79
CA ARG A 53 -45.83 -5.00 -5.99
C ARG A 53 -45.05 -4.48 -7.21
N ALA A 54 -45.62 -4.68 -8.39
CA ALA A 54 -45.05 -4.27 -9.68
C ALA A 54 -45.60 -2.92 -10.16
N SER A 55 -44.82 -2.22 -10.99
CA SER A 55 -45.28 -1.15 -11.88
C SER A 55 -44.50 -1.20 -13.18
N THR A 56 -45.21 -1.14 -14.31
CA THR A 56 -44.66 -1.07 -15.67
C THR A 56 -44.41 0.38 -16.08
N LEU A 57 -43.27 0.68 -16.71
CA LEU A 57 -43.19 1.71 -17.75
C LEU A 57 -42.15 1.30 -18.79
N SER A 58 -42.49 1.51 -20.06
CA SER A 58 -41.56 1.52 -21.19
C SER A 58 -40.98 2.92 -21.36
N ASP A 59 -39.78 3.03 -21.95
CA ASP A 59 -39.63 3.95 -23.08
C ASP A 59 -38.59 3.43 -24.10
N SER A 60 -38.50 4.06 -25.26
CA SER A 60 -37.86 3.55 -26.47
C SER A 60 -36.57 4.30 -26.83
N GLY A 61 -35.51 3.54 -27.12
CA GLY A 61 -34.28 4.05 -27.75
C GLY A 61 -33.85 3.15 -28.91
N ARG A 62 -34.25 3.47 -30.13
CA ARG A 62 -33.94 2.69 -31.35
C ARG A 62 -32.73 3.26 -32.10
N ASN A 63 -32.20 2.41 -33.00
CA ASN A 63 -31.20 2.67 -34.06
C ASN A 63 -29.73 2.55 -33.60
N SER A 64 -28.82 1.91 -34.34
CA SER A 64 -28.98 1.24 -35.65
C SER A 64 -28.04 0.06 -35.87
N LEU A 65 -28.37 -0.76 -36.87
CA LEU A 65 -27.70 -2.01 -37.24
C LEU A 65 -26.54 -1.78 -38.23
N SER A 66 -25.52 -2.64 -38.18
CA SER A 66 -25.12 -3.47 -39.35
C SER A 66 -24.00 -4.45 -38.98
N SER A 67 -23.92 -5.57 -39.71
CA SER A 67 -22.97 -6.65 -39.47
C SER A 67 -22.50 -7.27 -40.79
N LEU A 68 -21.22 -7.66 -40.86
CA LEU A 68 -20.62 -8.45 -41.94
C LEU A 68 -19.52 -9.38 -41.38
N PRO A 69 -19.10 -10.44 -42.12
CA PRO A 69 -18.80 -11.73 -41.49
C PRO A 69 -17.31 -12.07 -41.32
N THR A 70 -17.04 -12.97 -40.37
CA THR A 70 -15.81 -13.76 -40.28
C THR A 70 -15.93 -15.08 -41.05
N TYR A 71 -14.87 -15.48 -41.76
CA TYR A 71 -14.82 -16.72 -42.54
C TYR A 71 -13.94 -17.79 -41.89
N SER A 72 -14.46 -19.02 -41.89
CA SER A 72 -13.80 -20.32 -41.92
C SER A 72 -12.39 -20.55 -41.36
N THR A 73 -12.35 -21.39 -40.32
CA THR A 73 -11.83 -22.78 -40.37
C THR A 73 -10.49 -23.05 -41.05
N GLY A 74 -9.50 -23.50 -40.26
CA GLY A 74 -8.23 -24.06 -40.75
C GLY A 74 -7.96 -25.49 -40.24
N CYS A 75 -8.05 -26.48 -41.13
CA CYS A 75 -7.60 -27.87 -40.99
C CYS A 75 -7.58 -28.48 -42.41
N SER A 76 -6.66 -29.33 -42.87
CA SER A 76 -5.60 -30.09 -42.19
C SER A 76 -4.44 -30.42 -43.18
N GLN A 77 -3.35 -31.01 -42.66
CA GLN A 77 -2.41 -31.94 -43.34
C GLN A 77 -1.40 -31.42 -44.40
N HIS A 78 -0.11 -31.55 -44.01
CA HIS A 78 1.03 -32.21 -44.68
C HIS A 78 0.81 -32.87 -46.07
N PRO A 79 1.85 -32.99 -46.94
CA PRO A 79 3.15 -33.57 -46.53
C PRO A 79 4.44 -32.86 -46.99
N GLU A 80 5.55 -33.47 -46.55
CA GLU A 80 6.98 -33.24 -46.81
C GLU A 80 7.31 -33.30 -48.33
N VAL A 81 8.47 -32.86 -48.84
CA VAL A 81 9.86 -33.08 -48.37
C VAL A 81 10.75 -31.85 -48.56
N GLY A 82 11.64 -31.60 -47.59
CA GLY A 82 12.74 -30.65 -47.72
C GLY A 82 14.11 -31.34 -47.67
N ALA A 83 15.01 -30.96 -48.60
CA ALA A 83 16.44 -31.25 -48.53
C ALA A 83 17.23 -30.06 -49.10
N LEU A 84 18.06 -29.46 -48.25
CA LEU A 84 19.09 -28.45 -48.59
C LEU A 84 20.40 -29.20 -48.97
N PRO A 85 21.52 -28.56 -49.42
CA PRO A 85 21.90 -27.15 -49.20
C PRO A 85 22.79 -26.43 -50.26
N THR A 86 23.23 -25.21 -49.89
CA THR A 86 24.52 -24.55 -50.25
C THR A 86 24.72 -23.90 -51.63
N THR A 87 24.87 -22.56 -51.60
CA THR A 87 25.60 -21.72 -52.57
C THR A 87 27.10 -21.61 -52.17
N PRO A 88 28.07 -21.40 -53.09
CA PRO A 88 28.43 -20.04 -53.52
C PRO A 88 29.08 -19.82 -54.91
N HIS A 89 29.08 -18.55 -55.35
CA HIS A 89 29.97 -17.80 -56.27
C HIS A 89 30.88 -18.48 -57.33
N GLY A 90 30.79 -18.01 -58.59
CA GLY A 90 31.84 -18.10 -59.62
C GLY A 90 31.40 -17.52 -60.98
N PRO A 91 32.11 -16.55 -61.61
CA PRO A 91 31.69 -15.92 -62.87
C PRO A 91 32.58 -16.23 -64.10
N LEU A 92 32.07 -15.82 -65.27
CA LEU A 92 32.74 -15.61 -66.57
C LEU A 92 33.09 -16.81 -67.49
N ASP A 93 32.35 -16.80 -68.61
CA ASP A 93 32.84 -16.86 -70.01
C ASP A 93 32.82 -18.16 -70.86
N HIS A 94 32.68 -17.92 -72.18
CA HIS A 94 33.01 -18.76 -73.34
C HIS A 94 32.15 -19.98 -73.75
N THR A 95 31.25 -19.73 -74.72
CA THR A 95 31.12 -20.43 -76.04
C THR A 95 30.63 -21.90 -76.17
N VAL A 96 29.79 -22.12 -77.21
CA VAL A 96 29.39 -23.40 -77.87
C VAL A 96 28.26 -24.25 -77.24
N GLY A 97 27.11 -24.28 -77.94
CA GLY A 97 26.07 -25.34 -77.85
C GLY A 97 25.09 -25.24 -76.68
N CYS A 98 23.89 -25.85 -76.70
CA CYS A 98 23.10 -26.52 -77.75
C CYS A 98 21.67 -26.75 -77.19
N ARG A 99 20.57 -26.89 -77.96
CA ARG A 99 20.23 -26.60 -79.37
C ARG A 99 18.69 -26.67 -79.49
N PRO A 100 17.93 -25.60 -79.82
CA PRO A 100 16.55 -25.77 -80.29
C PRO A 100 16.61 -26.39 -81.69
N SER A 101 16.22 -27.66 -81.82
CA SER A 101 16.36 -28.38 -83.09
C SER A 101 15.17 -28.11 -84.00
N ASN A 102 15.40 -27.30 -85.03
CA ASN A 102 14.51 -27.17 -86.17
C ASN A 102 14.35 -28.49 -86.94
N SER A 103 13.35 -28.48 -87.81
CA SER A 103 13.21 -29.14 -89.11
C SER A 103 14.32 -30.08 -89.58
N ASP A 104 13.90 -31.19 -90.19
CA ASP A 104 14.71 -31.91 -91.17
C ASP A 104 13.95 -32.11 -92.50
N SER A 105 14.67 -32.30 -93.60
CA SER A 105 14.10 -32.40 -94.95
C SER A 105 14.94 -33.29 -95.87
N GLY A 106 14.55 -34.57 -95.96
CA GLY A 106 14.97 -35.50 -97.02
C GLY A 106 13.73 -35.92 -97.83
N ARG A 107 13.57 -35.71 -99.15
CA ARG A 107 14.48 -35.59 -100.30
C ARG A 107 15.07 -36.93 -100.77
N SER A 108 14.85 -37.23 -102.06
CA SER A 108 15.36 -38.38 -102.83
C SER A 108 14.72 -39.76 -102.51
N SER A 109 14.54 -40.69 -103.47
CA SER A 109 14.82 -40.63 -104.92
C SER A 109 14.01 -41.64 -105.78
N SER A 110 13.91 -41.30 -107.07
CA SER A 110 13.62 -42.11 -108.28
C SER A 110 13.46 -43.65 -108.21
N SER A 111 12.36 -44.17 -108.78
CA SER A 111 12.33 -45.10 -109.96
C SER A 111 10.88 -45.19 -110.49
N LYS A 112 10.52 -45.25 -111.78
CA LYS A 112 11.00 -46.01 -112.97
C LYS A 112 10.53 -47.47 -113.09
N SER A 113 9.22 -47.67 -113.26
CA SER A 113 8.59 -48.83 -113.94
C SER A 113 7.16 -48.45 -114.35
N THR A 114 6.68 -48.47 -115.60
CA THR A 114 6.62 -49.50 -116.66
C THR A 114 5.73 -50.70 -116.32
N GLY A 115 4.60 -50.81 -117.05
CA GLY A 115 3.53 -51.80 -116.84
C GLY A 115 2.18 -51.09 -117.02
N SER A 116 1.58 -50.98 -118.21
CA SER A 116 1.72 -51.80 -119.43
C SER A 116 1.22 -53.24 -119.24
N LEU A 117 -0.10 -53.40 -119.20
CA LEU A 117 -0.78 -54.63 -119.60
C LEU A 117 -1.69 -54.33 -120.79
N SER A 118 -1.20 -54.63 -121.99
CA SER A 118 -2.03 -54.63 -123.19
C SER A 118 -2.78 -55.96 -123.32
N GLY A 119 -4.09 -55.95 -123.09
CA GLY A 119 -5.02 -56.73 -123.92
C GLY A 119 -5.56 -55.78 -124.99
N ARG A 120 -5.21 -55.84 -126.28
CA ARG A 120 -4.81 -56.98 -127.13
C ARG A 120 -5.92 -58.04 -127.22
N GLY A 121 -7.03 -57.63 -127.83
CA GLY A 121 -8.29 -58.40 -127.93
C GLY A 121 -9.03 -58.25 -129.27
N ARG A 122 -8.32 -57.99 -130.37
CA ARG A 122 -8.74 -58.40 -131.74
C ARG A 122 -7.90 -59.65 -132.09
N PRO A 123 -8.40 -60.62 -132.88
CA PRO A 123 -9.35 -60.44 -133.98
C PRO A 123 -10.56 -61.42 -133.98
N SER A 124 -11.12 -61.62 -135.18
CA SER A 124 -12.15 -62.59 -135.63
C SER A 124 -13.56 -62.01 -135.71
N SER A 125 -14.20 -61.83 -136.86
CA SER A 125 -13.90 -62.27 -138.25
C SER A 125 -13.83 -63.78 -138.46
N GLU A 126 -15.00 -64.42 -138.54
CA GLU A 126 -15.48 -65.35 -139.58
C GLU A 126 -16.88 -65.83 -139.10
N SER A 127 -17.82 -66.34 -139.88
CA SER A 127 -18.16 -66.38 -141.31
C SER A 127 -19.38 -67.32 -141.35
N GLY A 128 -20.47 -66.96 -142.03
CA GLY A 128 -21.77 -67.61 -141.86
C GLY A 128 -22.86 -66.76 -142.52
N SER A 129 -22.93 -66.66 -143.85
CA SER A 129 -23.17 -67.72 -144.85
C SER A 129 -24.63 -68.19 -144.90
N CYS A 130 -25.10 -68.50 -146.10
CA CYS A 130 -26.44 -69.05 -146.41
C CYS A 130 -27.63 -68.10 -146.16
N GLY A 131 -27.65 -67.05 -147.00
CA GLY A 131 -28.74 -66.14 -147.29
C GLY A 131 -30.20 -66.62 -147.20
N ARG A 132 -31.02 -65.70 -146.70
CA ARG A 132 -32.37 -65.38 -147.18
C ARG A 132 -32.62 -63.89 -146.88
N SER A 133 -33.23 -63.17 -147.81
CA SER A 133 -33.75 -61.82 -147.54
C SER A 133 -35.05 -61.93 -146.74
N PRO A 134 -35.16 -61.27 -145.57
CA PRO A 134 -36.44 -60.82 -145.05
C PRO A 134 -36.93 -59.60 -145.85
N LEU A 135 -38.19 -59.22 -145.65
CA LEU A 135 -38.87 -58.21 -146.48
C LEU A 135 -38.48 -56.77 -146.10
N PRO A 136 -38.60 -55.77 -147.01
CA PRO A 136 -38.20 -54.37 -146.77
C PRO A 136 -38.90 -53.59 -145.64
N GLY A 137 -39.68 -54.25 -144.76
CA GLY A 137 -40.32 -53.63 -143.60
C GLY A 137 -39.56 -53.79 -142.28
N GLU A 138 -38.72 -54.82 -142.14
CA GLU A 138 -38.09 -55.17 -140.86
C GLU A 138 -36.84 -54.32 -140.56
N GLU A 139 -36.03 -54.01 -141.59
CA GLU A 139 -34.89 -53.09 -141.45
C GLU A 139 -35.33 -51.68 -141.03
N ALA A 140 -36.45 -51.19 -141.59
CA ALA A 140 -37.01 -49.89 -141.24
C ALA A 140 -37.52 -49.83 -139.78
N MET A 141 -38.07 -50.94 -139.26
CA MET A 141 -38.42 -51.08 -137.83
C MET A 141 -37.17 -51.04 -136.96
N LEU A 142 -36.14 -51.84 -137.27
CA LEU A 142 -34.91 -51.90 -136.48
C LEU A 142 -34.15 -50.56 -136.49
N VAL A 143 -34.09 -49.86 -137.62
CA VAL A 143 -33.53 -48.50 -137.69
C VAL A 143 -34.33 -47.54 -136.82
N ARG A 144 -35.67 -47.58 -136.86
CA ARG A 144 -36.50 -46.73 -136.00
C ARG A 144 -36.28 -47.02 -134.50
N GLU A 145 -36.17 -48.28 -134.11
CA GLU A 145 -35.84 -48.66 -132.72
C GLU A 145 -34.45 -48.20 -132.28
N LEU A 146 -33.48 -48.18 -133.20
CA LEU A 146 -32.14 -47.66 -132.93
C LEU A 146 -32.11 -46.13 -132.85
N GLU A 147 -32.89 -45.41 -133.67
CA GLU A 147 -33.08 -43.97 -133.51
C GLU A 147 -33.84 -43.62 -132.23
N GLU A 148 -34.84 -44.43 -131.84
CA GLU A 148 -35.61 -44.27 -130.60
C GLU A 148 -34.68 -44.45 -129.39
N LYS A 149 -33.86 -45.51 -129.38
CA LYS A 149 -32.80 -45.71 -128.37
C LYS A 149 -31.72 -44.64 -128.42
N LEU A 150 -31.42 -44.04 -129.58
CA LEU A 150 -30.50 -42.90 -129.64
C LEU A 150 -31.12 -41.68 -128.95
N ARG A 151 -32.40 -41.37 -129.22
CA ARG A 151 -33.15 -40.29 -128.55
C ARG A 151 -33.29 -40.52 -127.04
N GLU A 152 -33.48 -41.77 -126.60
CA GLU A 152 -33.42 -42.15 -125.18
C GLU A 152 -32.04 -41.81 -124.57
N ARG A 153 -30.93 -42.27 -125.19
CA ARG A 153 -29.58 -41.98 -124.69
C ARG A 153 -29.25 -40.49 -124.74
N GLU A 154 -29.74 -39.74 -125.73
CA GLU A 154 -29.60 -38.29 -125.81
C GLU A 154 -30.36 -37.57 -124.68
N ALA A 155 -31.58 -38.03 -124.34
CA ALA A 155 -32.34 -37.53 -123.21
C ALA A 155 -31.70 -37.89 -121.85
N GLU A 156 -31.19 -39.11 -121.70
CA GLU A 156 -30.39 -39.53 -120.53
C GLU A 156 -29.11 -38.70 -120.37
N LEU A 157 -28.40 -38.44 -121.47
CA LEU A 157 -27.20 -37.58 -121.47
C LEU A 157 -27.53 -36.13 -121.15
N GLN A 158 -28.71 -35.63 -121.54
CA GLN A 158 -29.14 -34.29 -121.16
C GLN A 158 -29.50 -34.24 -119.67
N LEU A 159 -30.29 -35.19 -119.17
CA LEU A 159 -30.60 -35.33 -117.73
C LEU A 159 -29.34 -35.47 -116.87
N LEU A 160 -28.31 -36.17 -117.35
CA LEU A 160 -27.01 -36.28 -116.68
C LEU A 160 -26.22 -34.96 -116.68
N ARG A 161 -26.38 -34.09 -117.69
CA ARG A 161 -25.79 -32.73 -117.67
C ARG A 161 -26.55 -31.83 -116.72
N ASP A 162 -27.87 -31.79 -116.86
CA ASP A 162 -28.75 -30.95 -116.02
C ASP A 162 -28.53 -31.28 -114.53
N SER A 163 -28.44 -32.58 -114.18
CA SER A 163 -28.13 -33.01 -112.81
C SER A 163 -26.68 -32.78 -112.38
N LEU A 164 -25.70 -32.71 -113.30
CA LEU A 164 -24.33 -32.28 -112.96
C LEU A 164 -24.29 -30.78 -112.66
N ASP A 165 -24.96 -29.95 -113.46
CA ASP A 165 -25.07 -28.51 -113.24
C ASP A 165 -25.78 -28.21 -111.90
N GLU A 166 -26.86 -28.94 -111.59
CA GLU A 166 -27.53 -28.90 -110.26
C GLU A 166 -26.58 -29.30 -109.12
N ASN A 167 -25.77 -30.34 -109.30
CA ASN A 167 -24.79 -30.78 -108.30
C ASN A 167 -23.64 -29.76 -108.13
N GLU A 168 -23.14 -29.15 -109.20
CA GLU A 168 -22.13 -28.08 -109.11
C GLU A 168 -22.68 -26.86 -108.35
N VAL A 169 -23.91 -26.45 -108.63
CA VAL A 169 -24.60 -25.38 -107.90
C VAL A 169 -24.79 -25.75 -106.42
N ALA A 170 -25.22 -26.96 -106.10
CA ALA A 170 -25.37 -27.42 -104.72
C ALA A 170 -24.03 -27.49 -103.96
N ILE A 171 -22.95 -27.93 -104.64
CA ILE A 171 -21.59 -27.94 -104.09
C ILE A 171 -21.14 -26.50 -103.80
N CYS A 172 -21.33 -25.56 -104.73
CA CYS A 172 -21.00 -24.15 -104.53
C CYS A 172 -21.75 -23.55 -103.33
N GLN A 173 -23.06 -23.78 -103.22
CA GLN A 173 -23.88 -23.33 -102.10
C GLN A 173 -23.36 -23.88 -100.75
N VAL A 174 -23.01 -25.17 -100.69
CA VAL A 174 -22.45 -25.79 -99.47
C VAL A 174 -21.08 -25.21 -99.11
N TYR A 175 -20.25 -24.82 -100.08
CA TYR A 175 -18.98 -24.13 -99.81
C TYR A 175 -19.20 -22.68 -99.35
N GLU A 176 -20.10 -21.91 -99.98
CA GLU A 176 -20.48 -20.56 -99.53
C GLU A 176 -21.03 -20.57 -98.11
N GLU A 177 -21.93 -21.52 -97.79
CA GLU A 177 -22.46 -21.66 -96.45
C GLU A 177 -21.39 -22.04 -95.42
N LYS A 178 -20.47 -22.95 -95.75
CA LYS A 178 -19.34 -23.29 -94.88
C LYS A 178 -18.43 -22.09 -94.64
N GLN A 179 -18.16 -21.28 -95.67
CA GLN A 179 -17.39 -20.04 -95.54
C GLN A 179 -18.11 -19.05 -94.61
N ARG A 180 -19.39 -18.75 -94.87
CA ARG A 180 -20.21 -17.84 -94.04
C ARG A 180 -20.26 -18.29 -92.57
N ARG A 181 -20.43 -19.60 -92.32
CA ARG A 181 -20.41 -20.17 -90.96
C ARG A 181 -19.02 -20.01 -90.31
N CYS A 182 -17.94 -20.30 -91.02
CA CYS A 182 -16.57 -20.13 -90.53
C CYS A 182 -16.23 -18.66 -90.22
N GLU A 183 -16.69 -17.73 -91.05
CA GLU A 183 -16.55 -16.28 -90.83
C GLU A 183 -17.31 -15.85 -89.57
N GLN A 184 -18.57 -16.27 -89.41
CA GLN A 184 -19.38 -16.01 -88.22
C GLN A 184 -18.78 -16.61 -86.94
N GLU A 185 -18.24 -17.83 -86.99
CA GLU A 185 -17.55 -18.45 -85.85
C GLU A 185 -16.28 -17.69 -85.46
N LEU A 186 -15.49 -17.25 -86.45
CA LEU A 186 -14.27 -16.47 -86.26
C LEU A 186 -14.57 -15.06 -85.71
N GLU A 187 -15.64 -14.42 -86.18
CA GLU A 187 -16.14 -13.16 -85.61
C GLU A 187 -16.66 -13.35 -84.19
N GLY A 188 -17.44 -14.41 -83.93
CA GLY A 188 -17.90 -14.76 -82.58
C GLY A 188 -16.74 -15.08 -81.62
N LEU A 189 -15.64 -15.67 -82.11
CA LEU A 189 -14.40 -15.83 -81.34
C LEU A 189 -13.72 -14.48 -81.08
N ARG A 190 -13.52 -13.64 -82.11
CA ARG A 190 -12.94 -12.28 -81.97
C ARG A 190 -13.71 -11.42 -80.97
N GLN A 191 -15.05 -11.44 -81.04
CA GLN A 191 -15.93 -10.72 -80.12
C GLN A 191 -15.80 -11.23 -78.67
N ARG A 192 -15.78 -12.55 -78.46
CA ARG A 192 -15.56 -13.17 -77.14
C ARG A 192 -14.18 -12.80 -76.56
N CYS A 193 -13.11 -12.89 -77.35
CA CYS A 193 -11.76 -12.50 -76.93
C CYS A 193 -11.69 -11.00 -76.59
N ALA A 194 -12.31 -10.12 -77.38
CA ALA A 194 -12.36 -8.69 -77.11
C ALA A 194 -13.16 -8.36 -75.84
N ALA A 195 -14.28 -9.05 -75.59
CA ALA A 195 -15.06 -8.92 -74.37
C ALA A 195 -14.27 -9.39 -73.13
N GLN A 196 -13.61 -10.54 -73.22
CA GLN A 196 -12.76 -11.09 -72.15
C GLN A 196 -11.57 -10.16 -71.84
N ALA A 197 -10.93 -9.59 -72.87
CA ALA A 197 -9.84 -8.61 -72.69
C ALA A 197 -10.32 -7.33 -71.99
N ARG A 198 -11.49 -6.79 -72.37
CA ARG A 198 -12.10 -5.64 -71.67
C ARG A 198 -12.46 -5.96 -70.23
N GLN A 199 -13.03 -7.13 -69.96
CA GLN A 199 -13.36 -7.58 -68.61
C GLN A 199 -12.10 -7.73 -67.74
N ALA A 200 -11.04 -8.33 -68.28
CA ALA A 200 -9.75 -8.45 -67.60
C ALA A 200 -9.11 -7.08 -67.32
N ALA A 201 -9.16 -6.15 -68.28
CA ALA A 201 -8.67 -4.78 -68.08
C ALA A 201 -9.43 -4.03 -66.98
N HIS A 202 -10.77 -4.13 -66.94
CA HIS A 202 -11.56 -3.52 -65.87
C HIS A 202 -11.35 -4.20 -64.51
N ALA A 203 -11.15 -5.52 -64.48
CA ALA A 203 -10.79 -6.24 -63.25
C ALA A 203 -9.41 -5.79 -62.72
N ALA A 204 -8.41 -5.66 -63.60
CA ALA A 204 -7.08 -5.17 -63.26
C ALA A 204 -7.11 -3.71 -62.75
N GLN A 205 -7.87 -2.82 -63.40
CA GLN A 205 -8.08 -1.44 -62.94
C GLN A 205 -8.69 -1.38 -61.53
N ARG A 206 -9.72 -2.19 -61.25
CA ARG A 206 -10.33 -2.29 -59.91
C ARG A 206 -9.35 -2.83 -58.87
N GLY A 207 -8.55 -3.85 -59.23
CA GLY A 207 -7.50 -4.39 -58.37
C GLY A 207 -6.43 -3.34 -58.03
N GLN A 208 -5.99 -2.57 -59.03
CA GLN A 208 -5.04 -1.46 -58.83
C GLN A 208 -5.59 -0.38 -57.90
N GLN A 209 -6.88 -0.01 -58.04
CA GLN A 209 -7.55 0.95 -57.15
C GLN A 209 -7.60 0.45 -55.70
N VAL A 210 -7.96 -0.82 -55.47
CA VAL A 210 -7.99 -1.41 -54.12
C VAL A 210 -6.58 -1.47 -53.50
N LEU A 211 -5.56 -1.89 -54.27
CA LEU A 211 -4.17 -1.90 -53.80
C LEU A 211 -3.66 -0.50 -53.47
N GLN A 212 -4.03 0.52 -54.26
CA GLN A 212 -3.67 1.91 -53.99
C GLN A 212 -4.28 2.42 -52.68
N LEU A 213 -5.54 2.07 -52.39
CA LEU A 213 -6.19 2.40 -51.11
C LEU A 213 -5.52 1.68 -49.94
N GLN A 214 -5.19 0.39 -50.08
CA GLN A 214 -4.47 -0.38 -49.05
C GLN A 214 -3.08 0.19 -48.75
N LEU A 215 -2.33 0.64 -49.78
CA LEU A 215 -1.04 1.30 -49.60
C LEU A 215 -1.17 2.63 -48.82
N LEU A 216 -2.21 3.42 -49.10
CA LEU A 216 -2.48 4.67 -48.37
C LEU A 216 -2.88 4.39 -46.91
N GLN A 217 -3.74 3.39 -46.67
CA GLN A 217 -4.12 2.96 -45.32
C GLN A 217 -2.91 2.50 -44.50
N LEU A 218 -2.09 1.58 -45.03
CA LEU A 218 -0.87 1.11 -44.36
C LEU A 218 0.15 2.24 -44.13
N GLN A 219 0.19 3.24 -45.01
CA GLN A 219 1.03 4.44 -44.82
C GLN A 219 0.49 5.37 -43.73
N GLN A 220 -0.82 5.41 -43.48
CA GLN A 220 -1.43 6.12 -42.36
C GLN A 220 -1.22 5.36 -41.04
N GLU A 221 -1.50 4.06 -41.00
CA GLU A 221 -1.28 3.20 -39.83
C GLU A 221 0.18 3.21 -39.39
N LYS A 222 1.12 3.17 -40.35
CA LYS A 222 2.56 3.34 -40.07
C LYS A 222 2.88 4.66 -39.37
N LYS A 223 2.26 5.78 -39.77
CA LYS A 223 2.49 7.08 -39.13
C LYS A 223 1.94 7.11 -37.71
N GLN A 224 0.71 6.62 -37.51
CA GLN A 224 0.11 6.50 -36.19
C GLN A 224 1.01 5.70 -35.24
N LEU A 225 1.47 4.52 -35.66
CA LEU A 225 2.39 3.69 -34.86
C LEU A 225 3.76 4.35 -34.61
N GLN A 226 4.22 5.26 -35.48
CA GLN A 226 5.43 6.05 -35.24
C GLN A 226 5.19 7.17 -34.22
N GLU A 227 4.01 7.80 -34.23
CA GLU A 227 3.59 8.82 -33.26
C GLU A 227 3.32 8.20 -31.88
N ASP A 228 2.67 7.03 -31.83
CA ASP A 228 2.41 6.26 -30.60
C ASP A 228 3.73 5.80 -29.96
N LEU A 229 4.66 5.30 -30.76
CA LEU A 229 6.01 4.92 -30.30
C LEU A 229 6.77 6.14 -29.73
N ALA A 230 6.68 7.30 -30.38
CA ALA A 230 7.30 8.52 -29.91
C ALA A 230 6.69 9.03 -28.58
N GLN A 231 5.39 8.84 -28.37
CA GLN A 231 4.72 9.13 -27.10
C GLN A 231 5.18 8.17 -25.99
N LEU A 232 5.16 6.86 -26.25
CA LEU A 232 5.60 5.83 -25.29
C LEU A 232 7.07 5.99 -24.87
N LEU A 233 7.95 6.47 -25.76
CA LEU A 233 9.33 6.80 -25.42
C LEU A 233 9.44 8.01 -24.47
N GLN A 234 8.63 9.04 -24.66
CA GLN A 234 8.57 10.20 -23.75
C GLN A 234 8.00 9.81 -22.38
N GLU A 235 6.97 8.96 -22.33
CA GLU A 235 6.45 8.42 -21.08
C GLU A 235 7.48 7.57 -20.34
N ARG A 236 8.24 6.72 -21.06
CA ARG A 236 9.37 5.95 -20.53
C ARG A 236 10.39 6.87 -19.86
N GLU A 237 10.79 7.95 -20.52
CA GLU A 237 11.79 8.90 -20.02
C GLU A 237 11.29 9.70 -18.80
N LEU A 238 10.03 10.11 -18.80
CA LEU A 238 9.40 10.74 -17.65
C LEU A 238 9.33 9.78 -16.43
N LEU A 239 9.05 8.50 -16.66
CA LEU A 239 9.05 7.47 -15.61
C LEU A 239 10.46 7.15 -15.13
N GLU A 240 11.45 7.05 -16.02
CA GLU A 240 12.88 6.89 -15.67
C GLU A 240 13.38 8.05 -14.81
N HIS A 241 13.05 9.30 -15.16
CA HIS A 241 13.37 10.48 -14.35
C HIS A 241 12.72 10.46 -12.96
N ARG A 242 11.45 10.04 -12.85
CA ARG A 242 10.76 9.87 -11.55
C ARG A 242 11.35 8.73 -10.72
N CYS A 243 11.70 7.61 -11.34
CA CYS A 243 12.43 6.53 -10.66
C CYS A 243 13.79 7.00 -10.15
N ALA A 244 14.50 7.84 -10.91
CA ALA A 244 15.76 8.44 -10.50
C ALA A 244 15.59 9.44 -9.34
N SER A 245 14.51 10.24 -9.28
CA SER A 245 14.26 11.13 -8.13
C SER A 245 13.98 10.33 -6.84
N PHE A 246 13.08 9.35 -6.89
CA PHE A 246 12.79 8.49 -5.74
C PHE A 246 14.03 7.69 -5.27
N GLN A 247 14.92 7.30 -6.18
CA GLN A 247 16.19 6.67 -5.81
C GLN A 247 17.13 7.65 -5.08
N ARG A 248 17.22 8.92 -5.53
CA ARG A 248 18.00 9.98 -4.87
C ARG A 248 17.45 10.30 -3.47
N GLU A 249 16.14 10.51 -3.36
CA GLU A 249 15.43 10.73 -2.09
C GLU A 249 15.71 9.58 -1.11
N ARG A 250 15.62 8.32 -1.57
CA ARG A 250 15.96 7.14 -0.75
C ARG A 250 17.42 7.16 -0.29
N THR A 251 18.38 7.55 -1.14
CA THR A 251 19.80 7.65 -0.74
C THR A 251 20.10 8.82 0.20
N GLU A 252 19.32 9.90 0.17
CA GLU A 252 19.46 11.04 1.08
C GLU A 252 18.81 10.78 2.45
N LEU A 253 17.64 10.14 2.46
CA LEU A 253 16.89 9.86 3.70
C LEU A 253 17.43 8.67 4.48
N ALA A 254 18.05 7.68 3.83
CA ALA A 254 18.64 6.52 4.50
C ALA A 254 19.68 6.88 5.58
N PRO A 255 20.74 7.69 5.32
CA PRO A 255 21.71 8.04 6.36
C PRO A 255 21.07 8.85 7.51
N ARG A 256 20.15 9.79 7.22
CA ARG A 256 19.42 10.55 8.26
C ARG A 256 18.56 9.64 9.15
N LEU A 257 18.01 8.56 8.60
CA LEU A 257 17.27 7.56 9.38
C LEU A 257 18.21 6.75 10.29
N GLU A 258 19.42 6.39 9.84
CA GLU A 258 20.40 5.73 10.71
C GLU A 258 20.98 6.67 11.78
N GLU A 259 21.19 7.96 11.45
CA GLU A 259 21.61 9.00 12.38
C GLU A 259 20.57 9.19 13.51
N THR A 260 19.31 9.42 13.17
CA THR A 260 18.22 9.56 14.16
C THR A 260 17.96 8.29 14.98
N LYS A 261 18.18 7.09 14.42
CA LYS A 261 18.20 5.84 15.21
C LYS A 261 19.33 5.84 16.24
N TRP A 262 20.54 6.25 15.86
CA TRP A 262 21.69 6.36 16.77
C TRP A 262 21.45 7.37 17.88
N GLU A 263 20.88 8.54 17.56
CA GLU A 263 20.47 9.53 18.56
C GLU A 263 19.46 8.95 19.56
N VAL A 264 18.41 8.26 19.09
CA VAL A 264 17.41 7.62 19.95
C VAL A 264 18.04 6.55 20.86
N CYS A 265 18.98 5.74 20.34
CA CYS A 265 19.74 4.77 21.13
C CYS A 265 20.62 5.46 22.19
N GLN A 266 21.34 6.53 21.83
CA GLN A 266 22.13 7.32 22.77
C GLN A 266 21.27 7.94 23.86
N LYS A 267 20.17 8.59 23.51
CA LYS A 267 19.27 9.23 24.49
C LYS A 267 18.55 8.23 25.38
N SER A 268 18.25 7.02 24.89
CA SER A 268 17.79 5.91 25.73
C SER A 268 18.84 5.52 26.78
N GLY A 269 20.12 5.49 26.42
CA GLY A 269 21.25 5.29 27.33
C GLY A 269 21.41 6.40 28.37
N GLU A 270 21.41 7.67 27.95
CA GLU A 270 21.45 8.85 28.84
C GLU A 270 20.30 8.86 29.85
N ILE A 271 19.06 8.61 29.39
CA ILE A 271 17.87 8.52 30.25
C ILE A 271 18.00 7.37 31.26
N SER A 272 18.60 6.24 30.86
CA SER A 272 18.80 5.08 31.74
C SER A 272 19.85 5.36 32.82
N LEU A 273 20.95 6.06 32.47
CA LEU A 273 21.96 6.52 33.42
C LEU A 273 21.38 7.53 34.43
N LEU A 274 20.63 8.54 33.95
CA LEU A 274 19.98 9.54 34.80
C LEU A 274 18.96 8.90 35.77
N LYS A 275 18.22 7.87 35.32
CA LYS A 275 17.31 7.09 36.19
C LYS A 275 18.07 6.34 37.28
N GLN A 276 19.23 5.76 36.97
CA GLN A 276 20.06 5.07 37.96
C GLN A 276 20.65 6.05 38.99
N GLN A 277 21.21 7.18 38.54
CA GLN A 277 21.71 8.25 39.41
C GLN A 277 20.62 8.83 40.32
N LEU A 278 19.40 9.02 39.80
CA LEU A 278 18.26 9.47 40.61
C LEU A 278 17.89 8.44 41.70
N LYS A 279 17.92 7.14 41.37
CA LYS A 279 17.65 6.05 42.32
C LYS A 279 18.73 5.96 43.41
N GLU A 280 20.00 6.18 43.05
CA GLU A 280 21.14 6.24 43.99
C GLU A 280 21.00 7.44 44.93
N ALA A 281 20.72 8.63 44.40
CA ALA A 281 20.48 9.83 45.22
C ALA A 281 19.25 9.69 46.15
N GLN A 282 18.20 8.99 45.72
CA GLN A 282 17.05 8.65 46.58
C GLN A 282 17.43 7.68 47.70
N ALA A 283 18.28 6.69 47.43
CA ALA A 283 18.79 5.76 48.44
C ALA A 283 19.70 6.47 49.47
N GLU A 284 20.60 7.35 49.02
CA GLU A 284 21.40 8.19 49.91
C GLU A 284 20.52 9.09 50.79
N LEU A 285 19.49 9.72 50.22
CA LEU A 285 18.56 10.57 50.98
C LEU A 285 17.81 9.77 52.05
N ALA A 286 17.40 8.54 51.74
CA ALA A 286 16.78 7.64 52.70
C ALA A 286 17.75 7.21 53.82
N GLN A 287 19.01 6.91 53.49
CA GLN A 287 20.04 6.60 54.47
C GLN A 287 20.30 7.78 55.43
N ARG A 288 20.57 8.97 54.88
CA ARG A 288 20.78 10.20 55.66
C ARG A 288 19.55 10.55 56.51
N GLY A 289 18.35 10.24 56.02
CA GLY A 289 17.09 10.34 56.79
C GLY A 289 17.07 9.40 58.01
N ALA A 290 17.48 8.14 57.83
CA ALA A 290 17.58 7.17 58.93
C ALA A 290 18.67 7.56 59.95
N GLU A 291 19.84 8.01 59.50
CA GLU A 291 20.92 8.54 60.36
C GLU A 291 20.43 9.73 61.20
N LEU A 292 19.75 10.70 60.57
CA LEU A 292 19.18 11.87 61.23
C LEU A 292 18.07 11.50 62.24
N LEU A 293 17.28 10.46 61.98
CA LEU A 293 16.32 9.91 62.94
C LEU A 293 17.04 9.24 64.14
N GLY A 294 18.12 8.50 63.89
CA GLY A 294 18.99 7.92 64.92
C GLY A 294 19.63 8.98 65.82
N LEU A 295 20.25 10.01 65.24
CA LEU A 295 20.80 11.16 65.98
C LEU A 295 19.72 11.90 66.78
N ARG A 296 18.51 12.05 66.23
CA ARG A 296 17.36 12.60 66.96
C ARG A 296 16.86 11.68 68.08
N ALA A 297 17.07 10.36 68.04
CA ALA A 297 16.77 9.47 69.15
C ALA A 297 17.84 9.62 70.25
N GLN A 298 19.12 9.54 69.90
CA GLN A 298 20.25 9.74 70.81
C GLN A 298 20.18 11.10 71.53
N LEU A 299 19.82 12.18 70.83
CA LEU A 299 19.64 13.51 71.44
C LEU A 299 18.50 13.56 72.46
N ARG A 300 17.41 12.80 72.26
CA ARG A 300 16.33 12.68 73.26
C ARG A 300 16.78 11.88 74.47
N GLU A 301 17.50 10.79 74.23
CA GLU A 301 18.04 9.95 75.31
C GLU A 301 19.05 10.72 76.18
N ALA A 302 20.03 11.39 75.57
CA ALA A 302 21.00 12.22 76.27
C ALA A 302 20.34 13.34 77.10
N ARG A 303 19.25 13.94 76.60
CA ARG A 303 18.43 14.90 77.38
C ARG A 303 17.72 14.25 78.57
N ALA A 304 17.19 13.05 78.42
CA ALA A 304 16.57 12.31 79.51
C ALA A 304 17.60 11.85 80.56
N GLN A 305 18.80 11.42 80.13
CA GLN A 305 19.93 11.10 81.00
C GLN A 305 20.41 12.34 81.77
N LEU A 306 20.52 13.51 81.11
CA LEU A 306 20.85 14.78 81.76
C LEU A 306 19.82 15.16 82.82
N GLN A 307 18.52 15.14 82.50
CA GLN A 307 17.45 15.41 83.46
C GLN A 307 17.43 14.44 84.65
N ALA A 308 17.80 13.17 84.43
CA ALA A 308 17.97 12.20 85.52
C ALA A 308 19.20 12.54 86.39
N GLY A 309 20.27 13.06 85.80
CA GLY A 309 21.44 13.59 86.51
C GLY A 309 21.12 14.83 87.33
N GLU A 310 20.42 15.81 86.76
CA GLU A 310 19.96 17.04 87.41
C GLU A 310 19.11 16.73 88.66
N ARG A 311 18.13 15.82 88.55
CA ARG A 311 17.30 15.39 89.69
C ARG A 311 18.11 14.70 90.80
N ARG A 312 19.13 13.91 90.44
CA ARG A 312 20.05 13.31 91.42
C ARG A 312 20.90 14.37 92.12
N ALA A 313 21.41 15.36 91.38
CA ALA A 313 22.18 16.47 91.94
C ALA A 313 21.33 17.34 92.88
N GLN A 314 20.07 17.62 92.51
CA GLN A 314 19.09 18.31 93.36
C GLN A 314 18.86 17.55 94.67
N GLY A 315 18.54 16.25 94.62
CA GLY A 315 18.35 15.44 95.82
C GLY A 315 19.59 15.33 96.73
N LEU A 316 20.80 15.31 96.13
CA LEU A 316 22.05 15.37 96.89
C LEU A 316 22.29 16.76 97.52
N GLN A 317 21.91 17.84 96.84
CA GLN A 317 22.00 19.21 97.37
C GLN A 317 21.01 19.44 98.52
N GLU A 318 19.79 18.90 98.40
CA GLU A 318 18.79 18.88 99.48
C GLU A 318 19.27 18.07 100.69
N ALA A 319 19.80 16.86 100.47
CA ALA A 319 20.39 16.06 101.53
C ALA A 319 21.58 16.76 102.21
N ALA A 320 22.47 17.40 101.44
CA ALA A 320 23.57 18.20 101.98
C ALA A 320 23.08 19.40 102.80
N ARG A 321 22.03 20.09 102.36
CA ARG A 321 21.39 21.18 103.11
C ARG A 321 20.77 20.69 104.42
N LEU A 322 20.11 19.53 104.41
CA LEU A 322 19.58 18.92 105.64
C LEU A 322 20.72 18.55 106.60
N LYS A 323 21.84 18.01 106.10
CA LYS A 323 23.03 17.75 106.94
C LYS A 323 23.71 19.01 107.47
N ALA A 324 23.71 20.11 106.72
CA ALA A 324 24.16 21.40 107.24
C ALA A 324 23.29 21.88 108.41
N LEU A 325 21.96 21.80 108.29
CA LEU A 325 21.02 22.15 109.36
C LEU A 325 21.15 21.23 110.58
N GLU A 326 21.33 19.91 110.40
CA GLU A 326 21.65 18.99 111.49
C GLU A 326 22.94 19.39 112.23
N LEU A 327 24.01 19.75 111.49
CA LEU A 327 25.27 20.19 112.07
C LEU A 327 25.15 21.54 112.79
N GLU A 328 24.33 22.48 112.28
CA GLU A 328 24.00 23.73 112.97
C GLU A 328 23.29 23.47 114.30
N VAL A 329 22.32 22.53 114.35
CA VAL A 329 21.68 22.12 115.60
C VAL A 329 22.70 21.51 116.57
N CYS A 330 23.53 20.57 116.12
CA CYS A 330 24.58 19.98 116.96
C CYS A 330 25.60 21.01 117.46
N ALA A 331 25.97 22.01 116.65
CA ALA A 331 26.86 23.09 117.03
C ALA A 331 26.23 24.02 118.08
N ASN A 332 24.93 24.34 117.94
CA ASN A 332 24.17 25.10 118.92
C ASN A 332 24.02 24.33 120.25
N GLU A 333 23.74 23.02 120.21
CA GLU A 333 23.72 22.19 121.42
C GLU A 333 25.08 22.13 122.11
N LEU A 334 26.16 21.92 121.35
CA LEU A 334 27.53 21.93 121.88
C LEU A 334 27.89 23.29 122.48
N GLN A 335 27.50 24.39 121.85
CA GLN A 335 27.69 25.74 122.39
C GLN A 335 26.86 25.95 123.66
N ARG A 336 25.66 25.40 123.75
CA ARG A 336 24.87 25.39 124.99
C ARG A 336 25.59 24.63 126.11
N ARG A 337 26.16 23.45 125.82
CA ARG A 337 26.97 22.68 126.79
C ARG A 337 28.25 23.41 127.21
N LYS A 338 28.89 24.15 126.30
CA LYS A 338 30.03 25.02 126.64
C LYS A 338 29.59 26.11 127.61
N SER A 339 28.53 26.87 127.28
CA SER A 339 27.97 27.92 128.17
C SER A 339 27.51 27.36 129.53
N GLU A 340 26.93 26.16 129.57
CA GLU A 340 26.64 25.43 130.82
C GLU A 340 27.94 25.18 131.61
N ALA A 341 28.99 24.65 130.97
CA ALA A 341 30.29 24.38 131.60
C ALA A 341 31.08 25.66 131.99
N ASP A 342 30.97 26.75 131.23
CA ASP A 342 31.49 28.08 131.57
C ASP A 342 30.75 28.65 132.78
N LEU A 343 29.43 28.50 132.85
CA LEU A 343 28.64 28.88 134.01
C LEU A 343 29.00 28.03 135.25
N PHE A 344 29.26 26.73 135.09
CA PHE A 344 29.75 25.89 136.19
C PHE A 344 31.17 26.29 136.64
N ARG A 345 32.10 26.57 135.71
CA ARG A 345 33.44 27.10 136.05
C ARG A 345 33.36 28.48 136.71
N ALA A 346 32.47 29.36 136.27
CA ALA A 346 32.23 30.66 136.91
C ALA A 346 31.50 30.55 138.25
N LYS A 347 30.72 29.49 138.49
CA LYS A 347 30.18 29.17 139.83
C LYS A 347 31.26 28.60 140.74
N ALA A 348 32.12 27.71 140.27
CA ALA A 348 33.27 27.22 141.02
C ALA A 348 34.22 28.37 141.38
N GLY A 349 34.61 29.19 140.39
CA GLY A 349 35.43 30.39 140.61
C GLY A 349 34.77 31.44 141.51
N ARG A 350 33.44 31.56 141.52
CA ARG A 350 32.73 32.37 142.54
C ARG A 350 32.76 31.74 143.92
N LEU A 351 32.58 30.43 144.05
CA LEU A 351 32.72 29.74 145.35
C LEU A 351 34.16 29.82 145.86
N GLU A 352 35.17 29.78 144.99
CA GLU A 352 36.57 30.06 145.31
C GLU A 352 36.77 31.53 145.73
N GLN A 353 36.17 32.49 145.02
CA GLN A 353 36.14 33.91 145.38
C GLN A 353 35.27 34.23 146.59
N GLU A 354 34.36 33.34 147.00
CA GLU A 354 33.60 33.40 148.26
C GLU A 354 34.37 32.72 149.38
N VAL A 355 35.23 31.72 149.11
CA VAL A 355 36.20 31.17 150.08
C VAL A 355 37.35 32.15 150.32
N VAL A 356 37.82 32.85 149.29
CA VAL A 356 38.77 33.98 149.41
C VAL A 356 38.03 35.22 149.93
N GLY A 357 36.80 35.46 149.51
CA GLY A 357 35.94 36.55 149.99
C GLY A 357 35.57 36.41 151.46
N LEU A 358 35.38 35.21 152.00
CA LEU A 358 35.22 34.98 153.44
C LEU A 358 36.55 35.12 154.21
N ARG A 359 37.68 35.30 153.52
CA ARG A 359 38.97 35.73 154.09
C ARG A 359 39.21 37.25 153.92
N GLU A 360 38.74 37.86 152.83
CA GLU A 360 39.05 39.24 152.43
C GLU A 360 37.92 40.25 152.67
N ALA A 361 36.65 39.85 152.54
CA ALA A 361 35.46 40.65 152.89
C ALA A 361 35.26 40.84 154.41
N ALA A 362 36.32 40.62 155.19
CA ALA A 362 36.59 41.45 156.35
C ALA A 362 36.70 42.96 155.99
N ARG A 363 36.81 43.35 154.69
CA ARG A 363 36.89 44.76 154.23
C ARG A 363 36.19 45.07 152.88
N GLY A 364 35.16 45.93 152.92
CA GLY A 364 34.86 46.94 151.87
C GLY A 364 33.79 46.63 150.79
N ARG A 365 32.99 47.64 150.39
CA ARG A 365 31.83 47.56 149.45
C ARG A 365 31.99 48.40 148.15
N CYS A 366 31.53 47.85 147.01
CA CYS A 366 30.52 48.30 145.98
C CYS A 366 30.13 49.80 145.78
N PRO A 367 29.36 50.21 144.72
CA PRO A 367 29.11 49.77 143.29
C PRO A 367 29.19 51.01 142.30
N PRO A 368 28.32 51.37 141.27
CA PRO A 368 27.29 50.71 140.43
C PRO A 368 27.42 50.93 138.84
N PRO A 369 26.56 51.59 137.97
CA PRO A 369 26.23 51.05 136.61
C PRO A 369 26.03 51.99 135.35
N GLY A 370 25.89 51.39 134.15
CA GLY A 370 24.91 51.75 133.06
C GLY A 370 25.23 52.83 131.99
N GLU A 371 24.45 53.06 130.91
CA GLU A 371 23.58 52.21 130.01
C GLU A 371 22.99 53.07 128.82
N GLY A 372 22.49 52.50 127.69
CA GLY A 372 21.55 53.21 126.76
C GLY A 372 21.72 53.13 125.21
N CYS A 373 20.60 53.26 124.44
CA CYS A 373 20.41 53.16 122.95
C CYS A 373 19.19 54.07 122.49
N PRO A 374 18.36 53.90 121.40
CA PRO A 374 18.40 53.08 120.16
C PRO A 374 18.19 53.73 118.71
N PRO A 375 17.00 53.84 118.00
CA PRO A 375 16.88 53.41 116.56
C PRO A 375 16.32 54.45 115.47
N PRO A 376 15.35 54.21 114.50
CA PRO A 376 15.56 54.46 113.04
C PRO A 376 14.37 55.10 112.21
N GLY A 377 14.29 54.92 110.87
CA GLY A 377 13.10 55.22 110.02
C GLY A 377 13.20 54.81 108.50
N GLU A 378 12.06 54.58 107.81
CA GLU A 378 11.92 54.08 106.41
C GLU A 378 10.85 54.84 105.54
N GLY A 379 10.71 54.53 104.24
CA GLY A 379 9.55 54.93 103.40
C GLY A 379 9.54 54.44 101.92
N CYS A 380 8.36 54.20 101.31
CA CYS A 380 8.19 53.77 99.90
C CYS A 380 6.73 54.03 99.34
N PRO A 381 6.46 54.16 98.00
CA PRO A 381 5.17 54.64 97.42
C PRO A 381 4.44 53.67 96.43
N PRO A 382 3.19 53.98 95.96
CA PRO A 382 2.77 53.85 94.53
C PRO A 382 1.59 54.81 94.10
N PRO A 383 0.79 54.65 93.00
CA PRO A 383 1.04 54.55 91.52
C PRO A 383 0.08 55.40 90.59
N SER A 384 0.01 55.07 89.26
CA SER A 384 -1.02 55.38 88.21
C SER A 384 -0.97 56.75 87.46
N GLU A 385 -1.37 56.95 86.17
CA GLU A 385 -1.87 56.05 85.08
C GLU A 385 -1.66 56.60 83.60
N GLU A 386 -2.21 55.91 82.57
CA GLU A 386 -2.03 56.09 81.09
C GLU A 386 -3.07 57.03 80.40
N PRO A 387 -2.85 57.54 79.16
CA PRO A 387 -3.63 57.00 78.00
C PRO A 387 -3.05 57.18 76.55
N ARG A 388 -3.24 56.20 75.64
CA ARG A 388 -3.16 56.37 74.16
C ARG A 388 -4.12 55.48 73.34
N GLY A 389 -5.01 56.09 72.52
CA GLY A 389 -5.99 55.33 71.69
C GLY A 389 -5.99 55.57 70.16
N SER A 390 -5.52 56.73 69.66
CA SER A 390 -5.83 57.16 68.27
C SER A 390 -5.00 56.54 67.14
N VAL A 391 -3.84 55.94 67.46
CA VAL A 391 -2.87 55.45 66.45
C VAL A 391 -3.24 54.07 65.88
N GLY A 392 -3.98 53.25 66.64
CA GLY A 392 -4.34 51.88 66.23
C GLY A 392 -5.26 51.83 65.00
N LEU A 393 -6.31 52.66 64.99
CA LEU A 393 -7.34 52.67 63.94
C LEU A 393 -6.80 53.02 62.55
N ARG A 394 -5.83 53.95 62.47
CA ARG A 394 -5.20 54.32 61.18
C ARG A 394 -4.42 53.14 60.58
N ARG A 395 -3.64 52.44 61.40
CA ARG A 395 -2.89 51.23 61.00
C ARG A 395 -3.80 50.07 60.58
N GLN A 396 -5.02 49.98 61.12
CA GLN A 396 -6.01 48.99 60.68
C GLN A 396 -6.60 49.33 59.29
N LEU A 397 -6.92 50.60 59.02
CA LEU A 397 -7.39 51.04 57.70
C LEU A 397 -6.32 50.85 56.60
N GLU A 398 -5.04 51.04 56.93
CA GLU A 398 -3.92 50.79 56.00
C GLU A 398 -3.76 49.29 55.66
N ARG A 399 -3.92 48.40 56.65
CA ARG A 399 -3.92 46.94 56.45
C ARG A 399 -5.07 46.49 55.54
N LEU A 400 -6.31 46.90 55.85
CA LEU A 400 -7.49 46.57 55.05
C LEU A 400 -7.37 47.07 53.60
N ARG A 401 -6.73 48.22 53.37
CA ARG A 401 -6.42 48.71 52.00
C ARG A 401 -5.40 47.85 51.27
N ALA A 402 -4.37 47.36 51.96
CA ALA A 402 -3.39 46.44 51.39
C ALA A 402 -4.01 45.06 51.08
N GLU A 403 -4.87 44.55 51.97
CA GLU A 403 -5.62 43.31 51.78
C GLU A 403 -6.54 43.39 50.56
N VAL A 404 -7.33 44.47 50.42
CA VAL A 404 -8.17 44.70 49.23
C VAL A 404 -7.35 44.84 47.94
N ALA A 405 -6.13 45.39 48.00
CA ALA A 405 -5.23 45.45 46.84
C ALA A 405 -4.69 44.06 46.45
N LEU A 406 -4.35 43.22 47.44
CA LEU A 406 -3.92 41.84 47.23
C LEU A 406 -5.04 40.96 46.66
N GLU A 407 -6.28 41.07 47.16
CA GLU A 407 -7.43 40.32 46.63
C GLU A 407 -7.80 40.77 45.21
N ARG A 408 -7.70 42.06 44.89
CA ARG A 408 -7.86 42.55 43.50
C ARG A 408 -6.81 41.95 42.57
N ARG A 409 -5.54 41.90 43.01
CA ARG A 409 -4.45 41.28 42.24
C ARG A 409 -4.67 39.77 42.04
N ARG A 410 -5.01 39.04 43.11
CA ARG A 410 -5.38 37.61 43.03
C ARG A 410 -6.52 37.37 42.05
N GLY A 411 -7.55 38.23 42.07
CA GLY A 411 -8.66 38.20 41.13
C GLY A 411 -8.30 38.58 39.68
N GLN A 412 -7.19 39.29 39.44
CA GLN A 412 -6.64 39.52 38.10
C GLN A 412 -5.84 38.30 37.64
N GLU A 413 -4.91 37.81 38.46
CA GLU A 413 -4.09 36.61 38.20
C GLU A 413 -4.98 35.37 37.92
N GLN A 414 -6.13 35.23 38.60
CA GLN A 414 -7.13 34.20 38.31
C GLN A 414 -7.84 34.39 36.96
N ARG A 415 -8.17 35.62 36.56
CA ARG A 415 -8.80 35.90 35.26
C ARG A 415 -7.84 35.62 34.11
N GLU A 416 -6.60 36.06 34.24
CA GLU A 416 -5.53 35.81 33.28
C GLU A 416 -5.27 34.29 33.14
N ALA A 417 -5.35 33.53 34.24
CA ALA A 417 -5.29 32.06 34.19
C ALA A 417 -6.49 31.45 33.44
N PHE A 418 -7.73 31.86 33.73
CA PHE A 418 -8.92 31.38 32.99
C PHE A 418 -8.90 31.77 31.50
N GLU A 419 -8.33 32.91 31.14
CA GLU A 419 -8.16 33.31 29.74
C GLU A 419 -7.09 32.47 29.02
N GLN A 420 -5.99 32.12 29.69
CA GLN A 420 -4.98 31.17 29.19
C GLN A 420 -5.57 29.75 29.04
N GLU A 421 -6.34 29.27 30.01
CA GLU A 421 -7.05 27.99 29.92
C GLU A 421 -8.03 27.98 28.75
N ARG A 422 -8.85 29.04 28.57
CA ARG A 422 -9.76 29.17 27.43
C ARG A 422 -9.03 29.17 26.09
N GLY A 423 -7.90 29.88 25.98
CA GLY A 423 -7.06 29.85 24.77
C GLY A 423 -6.48 28.47 24.48
N THR A 424 -6.05 27.74 25.53
CA THR A 424 -5.57 26.36 25.42
C THR A 424 -6.67 25.41 24.96
N TRP A 425 -7.85 25.46 25.59
CA TRP A 425 -9.02 24.68 25.21
C TRP A 425 -9.53 24.99 23.80
N GLN A 426 -9.49 26.26 23.35
CA GLN A 426 -9.83 26.61 21.98
C GLN A 426 -8.83 26.02 20.98
N GLY A 427 -7.53 26.14 21.26
CA GLY A 427 -6.48 25.50 20.46
C GLY A 427 -6.60 23.96 20.42
N GLU A 428 -7.17 23.33 21.45
CA GLU A 428 -7.49 21.90 21.45
C GLU A 428 -8.77 21.59 20.66
N LYS A 429 -9.86 22.36 20.82
CA LYS A 429 -11.08 22.27 19.99
C LYS A 429 -10.71 22.34 18.49
N GLU A 430 -9.86 23.29 18.10
CA GLU A 430 -9.38 23.44 16.73
C GLU A 430 -8.43 22.32 16.25
N ARG A 431 -7.63 21.72 17.14
CA ARG A 431 -6.78 20.56 16.81
C ARG A 431 -7.63 19.29 16.61
N VAL A 432 -8.61 19.06 17.49
CA VAL A 432 -9.55 17.94 17.39
C VAL A 432 -10.41 18.06 16.13
N ILE A 433 -10.97 19.23 15.83
CA ILE A 433 -11.76 19.45 14.61
C ILE A 433 -10.93 19.19 13.34
N ARG A 434 -9.67 19.66 13.29
CA ARG A 434 -8.76 19.37 12.16
C ARG A 434 -8.48 17.87 12.01
N TYR A 435 -8.20 17.19 13.12
CA TYR A 435 -7.96 15.74 13.12
C TYR A 435 -9.20 14.95 12.68
N GLN A 436 -10.39 15.29 13.18
CA GLN A 436 -11.66 14.67 12.78
C GLN A 436 -11.93 14.85 11.28
N LYS A 437 -11.75 16.06 10.72
CA LYS A 437 -11.90 16.31 9.28
C LYS A 437 -10.90 15.51 8.44
N GLN A 438 -9.64 15.39 8.89
CA GLN A 438 -8.62 14.57 8.23
C GLN A 438 -8.97 13.07 8.27
N LEU A 439 -9.50 12.58 9.41
CA LEU A 439 -9.92 11.20 9.58
C LEU A 439 -11.16 10.86 8.71
N GLN A 440 -12.15 11.76 8.65
CA GLN A 440 -13.29 11.65 7.73
C GLN A 440 -12.84 11.60 6.27
N TYR A 441 -11.95 12.50 5.85
CA TYR A 441 -11.39 12.50 4.49
C TYR A 441 -10.66 11.19 4.16
N SER A 442 -9.84 10.69 5.10
CA SER A 442 -9.14 9.40 4.96
C SER A 442 -10.09 8.22 4.85
N TYR A 443 -11.15 8.20 5.67
CA TYR A 443 -12.21 7.19 5.62
C TYR A 443 -12.96 7.20 4.27
N ILE A 444 -13.35 8.38 3.77
CA ILE A 444 -14.04 8.53 2.48
C ILE A 444 -13.13 8.10 1.31
N GLN A 445 -11.84 8.46 1.34
CA GLN A 445 -10.84 8.00 0.36
C GLN A 445 -10.69 6.47 0.37
N MET A 446 -10.61 5.86 1.57
CA MET A 446 -10.50 4.42 1.76
C MET A 446 -11.76 3.69 1.26
N TYR A 447 -12.95 4.15 1.65
CA TYR A 447 -14.23 3.59 1.21
C TYR A 447 -14.39 3.67 -0.32
N ARG A 448 -14.08 4.83 -0.93
CA ARG A 448 -14.05 5.01 -2.39
C ARG A 448 -12.96 4.18 -3.09
N ARG A 449 -11.95 3.68 -2.37
CA ARG A 449 -10.97 2.71 -2.90
C ARG A 449 -11.51 1.29 -2.81
N ASN A 450 -12.08 0.90 -1.66
CA ASN A 450 -12.66 -0.42 -1.46
C ASN A 450 -13.83 -0.69 -2.43
N ARG A 451 -14.80 0.22 -2.58
CA ARG A 451 -15.92 0.05 -3.55
C ARG A 451 -15.41 -0.18 -4.99
N ARG A 452 -14.31 0.47 -5.38
CA ARG A 452 -13.64 0.26 -6.70
C ARG A 452 -12.82 -1.04 -6.79
N LEU A 453 -12.39 -1.62 -5.67
CA LEU A 453 -11.76 -2.95 -5.62
C LEU A 453 -12.83 -4.05 -5.60
N GLU A 454 -13.91 -3.87 -4.86
CA GLU A 454 -15.09 -4.74 -4.79
C GLU A 454 -15.74 -4.88 -6.18
N GLN A 455 -15.97 -3.77 -6.88
CA GLN A 455 -16.42 -3.78 -8.29
C GLN A 455 -15.48 -4.58 -9.22
N ARG A 456 -14.17 -4.48 -9.02
CA ARG A 456 -13.19 -5.26 -9.80
C ARG A 456 -13.20 -6.74 -9.44
N LEU A 457 -13.40 -7.08 -8.17
CA LEU A 457 -13.52 -8.46 -7.70
C LEU A 457 -14.84 -9.10 -8.15
N GLN A 458 -15.95 -8.35 -8.17
CA GLN A 458 -17.22 -8.76 -8.78
C GLN A 458 -17.03 -9.03 -10.29
N HIS A 459 -16.40 -8.10 -11.02
CA HIS A 459 -16.14 -8.28 -12.45
C HIS A 459 -15.24 -9.49 -12.74
N LEU A 460 -14.20 -9.73 -11.94
CA LEU A 460 -13.33 -10.90 -12.08
C LEU A 460 -14.03 -12.22 -11.69
N ARG A 461 -14.98 -12.22 -10.75
CA ARG A 461 -15.84 -13.38 -10.47
C ARG A 461 -16.78 -13.69 -11.63
N LEU A 462 -17.42 -12.66 -12.20
CA LEU A 462 -18.28 -12.79 -13.38
C LEU A 462 -17.52 -13.17 -14.67
N GLN A 463 -16.19 -13.06 -14.67
CA GLN A 463 -15.32 -13.61 -15.71
C GLN A 463 -14.85 -15.06 -15.43
N GLY A 464 -15.14 -15.61 -14.24
CA GLY A 464 -14.60 -16.88 -13.75
C GLY A 464 -15.62 -17.96 -13.35
N GLU A 465 -16.86 -17.59 -13.02
CA GLU A 465 -17.91 -18.53 -12.57
C GLU A 465 -19.28 -18.22 -13.22
N ASP A 466 -20.08 -19.27 -13.43
CA ASP A 466 -21.41 -19.19 -14.05
C ASP A 466 -22.43 -18.35 -13.22
N PRO A 467 -23.43 -17.72 -13.87
CA PRO A 467 -24.29 -16.73 -13.22
C PRO A 467 -25.32 -17.34 -12.26
N LEU A 468 -25.18 -17.02 -10.97
CA LEU A 468 -26.21 -17.15 -9.93
C LEU A 468 -26.44 -15.79 -9.24
N PRO A 469 -27.65 -15.53 -8.68
CA PRO A 469 -28.23 -14.20 -8.73
C PRO A 469 -27.71 -13.17 -7.72
N GLU A 470 -27.77 -11.91 -8.18
CA GLU A 470 -27.50 -10.65 -7.47
C GLU A 470 -28.04 -10.58 -6.03
N PRO A 471 -27.19 -10.31 -5.03
CA PRO A 471 -27.58 -9.70 -3.76
C PRO A 471 -27.52 -8.16 -3.89
N CYS A 472 -28.68 -7.49 -3.80
CA CYS A 472 -28.81 -6.05 -4.05
C CYS A 472 -27.80 -5.18 -3.26
N ASP A 473 -27.22 -4.19 -3.94
CA ASP A 473 -26.45 -3.10 -3.33
C ASP A 473 -27.30 -2.39 -2.25
N PRO A 474 -26.79 -2.19 -1.01
CA PRO A 474 -27.45 -1.35 -0.02
C PRO A 474 -27.38 0.14 -0.42
N PRO A 475 -28.39 0.96 -0.07
CA PRO A 475 -28.39 2.38 -0.41
C PRO A 475 -27.23 3.12 0.27
N ASP A 476 -26.64 4.09 -0.44
CA ASP A 476 -25.61 4.97 0.10
C ASP A 476 -26.15 5.72 1.35
N PRO A 477 -25.41 5.72 2.48
CA PRO A 477 -25.91 6.28 3.73
C PRO A 477 -26.02 7.82 3.65
N PRO A 478 -27.11 8.43 4.17
CA PRO A 478 -27.23 9.88 4.23
C PRO A 478 -26.20 10.44 5.21
N PHE A 479 -25.28 11.26 4.70
CA PHE A 479 -24.34 12.00 5.53
C PHE A 479 -24.98 13.31 5.97
N GLU A 480 -25.48 13.35 7.22
CA GLU A 480 -25.84 14.61 7.88
C GLU A 480 -24.58 15.44 8.12
N GLU A 481 -24.65 16.73 7.76
CA GLU A 481 -23.58 17.69 8.02
C GLU A 481 -23.54 18.00 9.52
N ILE A 482 -22.51 17.52 10.21
CA ILE A 482 -22.32 17.78 11.65
C ILE A 482 -21.94 19.26 11.84
N THR A 483 -22.96 20.10 11.91
CA THR A 483 -22.85 21.46 12.42
C THR A 483 -22.45 21.40 13.88
N ALA A 484 -21.28 21.96 14.20
CA ALA A 484 -20.88 22.14 15.59
C ALA A 484 -21.81 23.19 16.20
N THR A 485 -22.67 22.78 17.14
CA THR A 485 -23.37 23.70 18.03
C THR A 485 -22.34 24.54 18.77
N GLU A 486 -22.54 25.87 18.78
CA GLU A 486 -21.53 26.85 19.21
C GLU A 486 -21.08 26.69 20.68
#